data_AF-A0A1M5FVA5-F1
#
_entry.id   AF-A0A1M5FVA5-F1
#
_cell.length_a   1.000
_cell.length_b   1.000
_cell.length_c   1.000
_cell.angle_alpha   90.00
_cell.angle_beta   90.00
_cell.angle_gamma   90.00
#
_symmetry.space_group_name_H-M   'P 1'
#
loop_
_entity.id
_entity.type
_entity.pdbx_description
1 polymer ?
#
loop_
_entity_poly.entity_id
_entity_poly.type
_entity_poly.pdbx_seq_one_letter_code
_entity_poly.pdbx_strand_id
1 'polypeptide(L)'
;MQRDEIEKIEPVSNGLKLTAKDGRLATLHYKDFERLKNATPKQRLDYRISFEGLRWDDLDEDISFESIFNPKQFPLKLYSKLKPINMSEVARRLGIQQSLMAAYMNGSKHPSEKRKKAILDEIHKIANELLSI
;
A
#
# COMPACT_ATOMS: atom_id res chain seq x y z
N MET A 1 -5.87 5.13 16.94
CA MET A 1 -4.80 5.23 17.96
C MET A 1 -3.67 6.08 17.39
N GLN A 2 -3.12 7.00 18.18
CA GLN A 2 -2.09 7.97 17.76
C GLN A 2 -0.73 7.70 18.42
N ARG A 3 0.32 8.34 17.89
CA ARG A 3 1.71 8.24 18.39
C ARG A 3 1.82 8.44 19.90
N ASP A 4 1.12 9.42 20.45
CA ASP A 4 1.24 9.77 21.87
C ASP A 4 0.64 8.70 22.81
N GLU A 5 -0.11 7.74 22.27
CA GLU A 5 -0.64 6.58 22.99
C GLU A 5 0.33 5.39 22.97
N ILE A 6 1.40 5.44 22.18
CA ILE A 6 2.43 4.39 22.12
C ILE A 6 3.50 4.65 23.19
N GLU A 7 3.78 3.63 23.99
CA GLU A 7 4.85 3.66 24.98
C GLU A 7 6.17 3.20 24.38
N LYS A 8 6.15 2.09 23.65
CA LYS A 8 7.37 1.43 23.18
C LYS A 8 7.15 0.65 21.90
N ILE A 9 8.18 0.62 21.05
CA ILE A 9 8.25 -0.23 19.86
C ILE A 9 9.59 -0.94 19.87
N GLU A 10 9.57 -2.26 19.74
CA GLU A 10 10.76 -3.11 19.85
C GLU A 10 10.85 -4.09 18.68
N PRO A 11 12.01 -4.17 18.01
CA PRO A 11 12.26 -5.24 17.05
C PRO A 11 12.20 -6.61 17.71
N VAL A 12 11.50 -7.54 17.06
CA VAL A 12 11.49 -8.97 17.40
C VAL A 12 11.83 -9.78 16.15
N SER A 13 12.12 -11.09 16.31
CA SER A 13 12.61 -11.95 15.22
C SER A 13 11.78 -11.87 13.93
N ASN A 14 10.46 -11.75 14.04
CA ASN A 14 9.52 -11.81 12.91
C ASN A 14 8.72 -10.51 12.71
N GLY A 15 9.10 -9.40 13.35
CA GLY A 15 8.24 -8.22 13.36
C GLY A 15 8.66 -7.09 14.29
N LEU A 16 7.67 -6.28 14.67
CA LEU A 16 7.77 -5.24 15.68
C LEU A 16 6.72 -5.50 16.77
N LYS A 17 7.17 -5.52 18.03
CA LYS A 17 6.29 -5.55 19.19
C LYS A 17 5.99 -4.12 19.62
N LEU A 18 4.72 -3.78 19.76
CA LEU A 18 4.25 -2.48 20.18
C LEU A 18 3.58 -2.60 21.56
N THR A 19 3.93 -1.68 22.45
CA THR A 19 3.30 -1.50 23.76
C THR A 19 2.60 -0.13 23.77
N ALA A 20 1.29 -0.13 24.03
CA ALA A 20 0.53 1.08 24.24
C ALA A 20 0.56 1.49 25.72
N LYS A 21 0.42 2.78 26.02
CA LYS A 21 0.45 3.32 27.39
C LYS A 21 -0.67 2.80 28.29
N ASP A 22 -1.76 2.29 27.70
CA ASP A 22 -2.86 1.64 28.41
C ASP A 22 -2.59 0.16 28.74
N GLY A 23 -1.38 -0.34 28.43
CA GLY A 23 -0.96 -1.70 28.69
C GLY A 23 -1.30 -2.70 27.58
N ARG A 24 -2.00 -2.30 26.51
CA ARG A 24 -2.22 -3.19 25.36
C ARG A 24 -0.90 -3.54 24.68
N LEU A 25 -0.81 -4.78 24.24
CA LEU A 25 0.31 -5.31 23.47
C LEU A 25 -0.17 -5.80 22.12
N ALA A 26 0.60 -5.48 21.07
CA ALA A 26 0.36 -6.00 19.74
C ALA A 26 1.68 -6.31 19.03
N THR A 27 1.62 -7.21 18.05
CA THR A 27 2.78 -7.53 17.21
C THR A 27 2.41 -7.33 15.75
N LEU A 28 3.15 -6.48 15.07
CA LEU A 28 3.17 -6.39 13.61
C LEU A 28 4.10 -7.50 13.11
N HIS A 29 3.58 -8.44 12.32
CA HIS A 29 4.41 -9.47 11.68
C HIS A 29 4.77 -9.08 10.25
N TYR A 30 6.05 -9.09 9.90
CA TYR A 30 6.48 -8.68 8.56
C TYR A 30 5.86 -9.51 7.43
N LYS A 31 5.58 -10.80 7.70
CA LYS A 31 4.99 -11.72 6.72
C LYS A 31 3.56 -11.32 6.29
N ASP A 32 2.87 -10.50 7.09
CA ASP A 32 1.48 -10.12 6.84
C ASP A 32 1.40 -8.94 5.83
N PHE A 33 2.54 -8.33 5.49
CA PHE A 33 2.65 -7.20 4.57
C PHE A 33 3.64 -7.55 3.46
N GLU A 34 3.19 -7.60 2.20
CA GLU A 34 3.99 -8.14 1.10
C GLU A 34 5.32 -7.38 0.90
N ARG A 35 5.35 -6.06 1.12
CA ARG A 35 6.59 -5.29 1.00
C ARG A 35 7.57 -5.59 2.13
N LEU A 36 7.09 -5.67 3.38
CA LEU A 36 7.94 -6.02 4.54
C LEU A 36 8.41 -7.47 4.53
N LYS A 37 7.58 -8.39 4.02
CA LYS A 37 7.93 -9.79 3.78
C LYS A 37 9.14 -9.91 2.87
N ASN A 38 9.19 -9.12 1.79
CA ASN A 38 10.28 -9.14 0.81
C ASN A 38 11.43 -8.16 1.14
N ALA A 39 11.29 -7.34 2.17
CA ALA A 39 12.31 -6.37 2.59
C ALA A 39 13.52 -7.02 3.27
N THR A 40 14.69 -6.42 3.09
CA THR A 40 15.91 -6.77 3.83
C THR A 40 15.78 -6.44 5.32
N PRO A 41 16.58 -7.06 6.21
CA PRO A 41 16.60 -6.71 7.63
C PRO A 41 16.85 -5.22 7.88
N LYS A 42 17.73 -4.60 7.08
CA LYS A 42 18.01 -3.16 7.16
C LYS A 42 16.76 -2.33 6.83
N GLN A 43 16.11 -2.63 5.71
CA GLN A 43 14.88 -1.91 5.30
C GLN A 43 13.74 -2.08 6.31
N ARG A 44 13.59 -3.26 6.92
CA ARG A 44 12.55 -3.50 7.95
C ARG A 44 12.73 -2.61 9.18
N LEU A 45 13.97 -2.30 9.54
CA LEU A 45 14.28 -1.45 10.70
C LEU A 45 14.32 0.04 10.36
N ASP A 46 14.28 0.40 9.07
CA ASP A 46 14.32 1.79 8.60
C ASP A 46 12.91 2.39 8.50
N TYR A 47 12.17 2.33 9.61
CA TYR A 47 10.87 2.95 9.74
C TYR A 47 10.94 4.25 10.54
N ARG A 48 10.02 5.15 10.26
CA ARG A 48 9.72 6.30 11.13
C ARG A 48 8.32 6.18 11.71
N ILE A 49 8.16 6.71 12.91
CA ILE A 49 6.86 6.82 13.55
C ILE A 49 6.14 8.05 12.99
N SER A 50 4.97 7.83 12.40
CA SER A 50 4.06 8.89 11.94
C SER A 50 3.05 9.25 13.03
N PHE A 51 2.13 10.17 12.75
CA PHE A 51 1.09 10.57 13.72
C PHE A 51 0.16 9.41 14.11
N GLU A 52 -0.16 8.52 13.16
CA GLU A 52 -1.13 7.42 13.35
C GLU A 52 -0.55 6.02 13.06
N GLY A 53 0.77 5.89 12.87
CA GLY A 53 1.35 4.61 12.50
C GLY A 53 2.87 4.59 12.29
N LEU A 54 3.29 3.65 11.46
CA LEU A 54 4.68 3.38 11.08
C LEU A 54 4.82 3.51 9.57
N ARG A 55 5.85 4.23 9.12
CA ARG A 55 6.10 4.45 7.70
C ARG A 55 7.52 4.04 7.31
N TRP A 56 7.62 3.30 6.22
CA TRP A 56 8.86 2.94 5.53
C TRP A 56 8.92 3.68 4.20
N ASP A 57 9.66 4.79 4.15
CA ASP A 57 9.70 5.64 2.95
C ASP A 57 10.33 4.90 1.75
N ASP A 58 11.41 4.15 1.96
CA ASP A 58 12.10 3.35 0.92
C ASP A 58 11.24 2.23 0.34
N LEU A 59 10.32 1.69 1.15
CA LEU A 59 9.41 0.63 0.74
C LEU A 59 8.06 1.18 0.28
N ASP A 60 7.82 2.49 0.44
CA ASP A 60 6.52 3.14 0.25
C ASP A 60 5.39 2.37 0.99
N GLU A 61 5.68 1.91 2.21
CA GLU A 61 4.74 1.15 3.05
C GLU A 61 4.34 1.98 4.27
N ASP A 62 3.04 1.98 4.61
CA ASP A 62 2.49 2.67 5.77
C ASP A 62 1.51 1.77 6.50
N ILE A 63 1.69 1.61 7.81
CA ILE A 63 0.90 0.71 8.64
C ILE A 63 0.40 1.48 9.85
N SER A 64 -0.92 1.66 9.93
CA SER A 64 -1.53 2.38 11.05
C SER A 64 -1.46 1.58 12.34
N PHE A 65 -1.31 2.27 13.46
CA PHE A 65 -1.39 1.66 14.78
C PHE A 65 -2.73 0.96 15.01
N GLU A 66 -3.80 1.54 14.50
CA GLU A 66 -5.14 0.96 14.62
C GLU A 66 -5.24 -0.40 13.93
N SER A 67 -4.61 -0.58 12.76
CA SER A 67 -4.58 -1.87 12.06
C SER A 67 -3.81 -2.95 12.83
N ILE A 68 -2.80 -2.54 13.61
CA ILE A 68 -1.97 -3.45 14.41
C ILE A 68 -2.71 -3.89 15.69
N PHE A 69 -3.38 -2.96 16.38
CA PHE A 69 -4.06 -3.25 17.65
C PHE A 69 -5.49 -3.75 17.48
N ASN A 70 -6.16 -3.40 16.38
CA ASN A 70 -7.54 -3.75 16.08
C ASN A 70 -7.71 -4.36 14.67
N PRO A 71 -7.01 -5.45 14.32
CA PRO A 71 -7.00 -6.01 12.96
C PRO A 71 -8.38 -6.48 12.47
N LYS A 72 -9.30 -6.81 13.40
CA LYS A 72 -10.69 -7.19 13.05
C LYS A 72 -11.56 -6.01 12.61
N GLN A 73 -11.23 -4.79 13.01
CA GLN A 73 -11.94 -3.56 12.62
C GLN A 73 -11.47 -3.03 11.27
N PHE A 74 -10.27 -3.45 10.84
CA PHE A 74 -9.68 -3.14 9.53
C PHE A 74 -9.55 -4.43 8.70
N PRO A 75 -10.66 -5.11 8.35
CA PRO A 75 -10.55 -6.15 7.35
C PRO A 75 -10.04 -5.46 6.07
N LEU A 76 -9.00 -6.00 5.45
CA LEU A 76 -8.54 -5.67 4.09
C LEU A 76 -9.65 -5.87 3.01
N LYS A 77 -10.94 -5.91 3.39
CA LYS A 77 -12.12 -5.94 2.53
C LYS A 77 -12.31 -4.67 1.70
N LEU A 78 -11.55 -3.59 1.91
CA LEU A 78 -11.57 -2.46 0.97
C LEU A 78 -10.97 -2.86 -0.39
N TYR A 79 -10.03 -3.81 -0.41
CA TYR A 79 -9.41 -4.33 -1.63
C TYR A 79 -10.40 -5.02 -2.58
N SER A 80 -11.53 -5.53 -2.08
CA SER A 80 -12.55 -6.12 -2.97
C SER A 80 -13.48 -5.06 -3.60
N LYS A 81 -13.57 -3.86 -3.02
CA LYS A 81 -14.32 -2.72 -3.56
C LYS A 81 -13.46 -1.84 -4.45
N LEU A 82 -12.17 -1.73 -4.15
CA LEU A 82 -11.16 -1.21 -5.06
C LEU A 82 -10.98 -2.27 -6.15
N LYS A 83 -11.82 -2.22 -7.19
CA LYS A 83 -11.52 -2.94 -8.43
C LYS A 83 -10.05 -2.63 -8.75
N PRO A 84 -9.17 -3.63 -8.95
CA PRO A 84 -7.84 -3.39 -9.51
C PRO A 84 -7.98 -2.35 -10.61
N ILE A 85 -7.10 -1.34 -10.68
CA ILE A 85 -7.21 -0.22 -11.63
C ILE A 85 -7.75 -0.76 -12.95
N ASN A 86 -9.00 -0.41 -13.25
CA ASN A 86 -9.71 -1.05 -14.34
C ASN A 86 -9.04 -0.60 -15.64
N MET A 87 -8.19 -1.45 -16.23
CA MET A 87 -7.45 -1.08 -17.43
C MET A 87 -8.37 -0.80 -18.63
N SER A 88 -9.60 -1.34 -18.62
CA SER A 88 -10.63 -0.94 -19.60
C SER A 88 -11.10 0.50 -19.39
N GLU A 89 -11.17 0.96 -18.14
CA GLU A 89 -11.47 2.37 -17.82
C GLU A 89 -10.31 3.29 -18.22
N VAL A 90 -9.06 2.89 -17.93
CA VAL A 90 -7.86 3.62 -18.40
C VAL A 90 -7.88 3.74 -19.93
N ALA A 91 -8.19 2.65 -20.64
CA ALA A 91 -8.30 2.66 -22.09
C ALA A 91 -9.39 3.62 -22.59
N ARG A 92 -10.57 3.61 -21.93
CA ARG A 92 -11.69 4.48 -22.26
C ARG A 92 -11.33 5.96 -22.12
N ARG A 93 -10.70 6.35 -20.99
CA ARG A 93 -10.29 7.74 -20.73
C ARG A 93 -9.20 8.23 -21.66
N LEU A 94 -8.28 7.34 -22.06
CA LEU A 94 -7.26 7.63 -23.07
C LEU A 94 -7.78 7.66 -24.51
N GLY A 95 -9.05 7.30 -24.74
CA GLY A 95 -9.61 7.19 -26.08
C GLY A 95 -8.96 6.10 -26.94
N ILE A 96 -8.48 5.02 -26.33
CA ILE A 96 -7.93 3.86 -27.05
C ILE A 96 -8.84 2.64 -26.96
N GLN A 97 -8.70 1.73 -27.92
CA GLN A 97 -9.44 0.47 -27.91
C GLN A 97 -9.03 -0.38 -26.69
N GLN A 98 -10.02 -0.94 -26.00
CA GLN A 98 -9.77 -1.83 -24.85
C GLN A 98 -8.99 -3.10 -25.26
N SER A 99 -9.21 -3.59 -26.48
CA SER A 99 -8.46 -4.70 -27.06
C SER A 99 -6.96 -4.37 -27.24
N LEU A 100 -6.64 -3.12 -27.60
CA LEU A 100 -5.26 -2.65 -27.67
C LEU A 100 -4.62 -2.60 -26.27
N MET A 101 -5.37 -2.13 -25.27
CA MET A 101 -4.90 -2.18 -23.88
C MET A 101 -4.69 -3.62 -23.38
N ALA A 102 -5.59 -4.55 -23.72
CA ALA A 102 -5.43 -5.96 -23.40
C ALA A 102 -4.18 -6.56 -24.08
N ALA A 103 -3.90 -6.17 -25.32
CA ALA A 103 -2.68 -6.57 -26.03
C ALA A 103 -1.39 -6.01 -25.38
N TYR A 104 -1.45 -4.83 -24.76
CA TYR A 104 -0.36 -4.31 -23.94
C TYR A 104 -0.18 -5.12 -22.65
N MET A 105 -1.29 -5.42 -21.96
CA MET A 105 -1.27 -6.17 -20.70
C MET A 105 -0.76 -7.60 -20.86
N ASN A 106 -1.06 -8.26 -21.98
CA ASN A 106 -0.59 -9.62 -22.26
C ASN A 106 0.76 -9.68 -22.98
N GLY A 107 1.38 -8.52 -23.25
CA GLY A 107 2.70 -8.43 -23.89
C GLY A 107 2.75 -8.71 -25.39
N SER A 108 1.63 -8.99 -26.05
CA SER A 108 1.58 -9.19 -27.51
C SER A 108 1.86 -7.92 -28.31
N LYS A 109 1.66 -6.75 -27.69
CA LYS A 109 2.07 -5.45 -28.24
C LYS A 109 2.80 -4.65 -27.18
N HIS A 110 3.75 -3.83 -27.62
CA HIS A 110 4.50 -2.95 -26.74
C HIS A 110 4.12 -1.49 -27.00
N PRO A 111 3.64 -0.76 -25.98
CA PRO A 111 3.38 0.67 -26.11
C PRO A 111 4.71 1.43 -26.31
N SER A 112 4.68 2.49 -27.13
CA SER A 112 5.79 3.44 -27.20
C SER A 112 5.99 4.17 -25.87
N GLU A 113 7.16 4.79 -25.65
CA GLU A 113 7.41 5.55 -24.41
C GLU A 113 6.38 6.66 -24.16
N LYS A 114 5.99 7.39 -25.22
CA LYS A 114 4.90 8.37 -25.15
C LYS A 114 3.58 7.73 -24.71
N ARG A 115 3.28 6.52 -25.21
CA ARG A 115 2.06 5.78 -24.85
C ARG A 115 2.12 5.26 -23.42
N LYS A 116 3.26 4.74 -22.96
CA LYS A 116 3.48 4.33 -21.57
C LYS A 116 3.25 5.48 -20.61
N LYS A 117 3.85 6.65 -20.91
CA LYS A 117 3.66 7.86 -20.11
C LYS A 117 2.18 8.26 -20.03
N ALA A 118 1.46 8.27 -21.15
CA ALA A 118 0.04 8.58 -21.15
C ALA A 118 -0.79 7.60 -20.28
N ILE A 119 -0.47 6.30 -20.33
CA ILE A 119 -1.10 5.28 -19.48
C ILE A 119 -0.85 5.56 -18.01
N LEU A 120 0.40 5.83 -17.63
CA LEU A 120 0.78 6.13 -16.25
C LEU A 120 0.12 7.42 -15.74
N ASP A 121 0.13 8.48 -16.54
CA ASP A 121 -0.48 9.77 -16.19
C ASP A 121 -1.99 9.61 -15.94
N GLU A 122 -2.68 8.78 -16.73
CA GLU A 122 -4.12 8.54 -16.54
C GLU A 122 -4.42 7.70 -15.29
N ILE A 123 -3.57 6.72 -14.98
CA ILE A 123 -3.65 5.96 -13.72
C ILE A 123 -3.52 6.91 -12.52
N HIS A 124 -2.56 7.84 -12.55
CA HIS A 124 -2.39 8.82 -11.49
C HIS A 124 -3.60 9.74 -11.33
N LYS A 125 -4.25 10.17 -12.43
CA LYS A 125 -5.49 10.95 -12.35
C LYS A 125 -6.60 10.17 -11.67
N ILE A 126 -6.81 8.92 -12.05
CA ILE A 126 -7.81 8.05 -11.41
C ILE A 126 -7.49 7.90 -9.92
N ALA A 127 -6.23 7.70 -9.56
CA ALA A 127 -5.82 7.62 -8.16
C ALA A 127 -6.15 8.92 -7.39
N ASN A 128 -5.84 10.09 -7.96
CA ASN A 128 -6.17 11.38 -7.35
C ASN A 128 -7.68 11.61 -7.21
N GLU A 129 -8.49 11.21 -8.20
CA GLU A 129 -9.95 11.25 -8.11
C GLU A 129 -10.45 10.37 -6.96
N LEU A 130 -9.91 9.16 -6.83
CA LEU A 130 -10.27 8.24 -5.73
C LEU A 130 -9.85 8.77 -4.35
N LEU A 131 -8.72 9.46 -4.26
CA LEU A 131 -8.25 10.10 -3.01
C LEU A 131 -9.10 11.31 -2.60
N SER A 132 -9.87 11.87 -3.53
CA SER A 132 -10.74 13.03 -3.28
C SER A 132 -12.16 12.67 -2.82
N ILE A 133 -12.46 11.37 -2.67
CA ILE A 133 -13.73 10.83 -2.16
C ILE A 133 -13.61 10.57 -0.67
#